data_AF-A0A9P1GUM7-F1
#
_entry.id   AF-A0A9P1GUM7-F1
#
_cell.length_a   1.000
_cell.length_b   1.000
_cell.length_c   1.000
_cell.angle_alpha   90.00
_cell.angle_beta   90.00
_cell.angle_gamma   90.00
#
_symmetry.space_group_name_H-M   'P 1'
#
loop_
_entity.id
_entity.type
_entity.pdbx_description
1 polymer ?
#
loop_
_entity_poly.entity_id
_entity_poly.type
_entity_poly.pdbx_seq_one_letter_code
_entity_poly.pdbx_strand_id
1 'polypeptide(L)'
;MVRIASFASTLAGVLLHTATALEVNFDNQGDVFDAASTIAFGLMRSYTGNYTGDVPGNLPDPYFWWEAGAMFGHLVDYWHITGDESYVNQTVQAIVHQSGDLRDLMPKNQTHTEGNDDQGFWAMSVMAAAENNFPNPRRPAAIRPSCPSRL
;
A
#
# COMPACT_ATOMS: atom_id res chain seq x y z
N MET A 1 64.75 7.05 -26.09
CA MET A 1 63.32 6.74 -26.32
C MET A 1 62.83 5.86 -25.18
N VAL A 2 62.06 6.43 -24.24
CA VAL A 2 61.47 5.72 -23.10
C VAL A 2 60.08 5.26 -23.53
N ARG A 3 59.83 3.94 -23.52
CA ARG A 3 58.49 3.38 -23.76
C ARG A 3 57.70 3.47 -22.46
N ILE A 4 56.71 4.36 -22.44
CA ILE A 4 55.69 4.42 -21.38
C ILE A 4 54.79 3.21 -21.56
N ALA A 5 54.89 2.24 -20.66
CA ALA A 5 53.94 1.14 -20.56
C ALA A 5 52.64 1.70 -19.95
N SER A 6 51.57 1.72 -20.74
CA SER A 6 50.22 2.09 -20.30
C SER A 6 49.69 1.05 -19.31
N PHE A 7 49.83 1.33 -18.01
CA PHE A 7 49.07 0.66 -16.96
C PHE A 7 48.02 1.64 -16.43
N ALA A 8 46.75 1.35 -16.73
CA ALA A 8 45.57 1.63 -15.88
C ALA A 8 44.28 1.59 -16.73
N SER A 9 43.97 0.44 -17.34
CA SER A 9 42.62 0.15 -17.85
C SER A 9 41.80 -0.62 -16.81
N THR A 10 41.71 -0.11 -15.57
CA THR A 10 40.96 -0.75 -14.47
C THR A 10 40.17 0.27 -13.66
N LEU A 11 39.37 1.11 -14.33
CA LEU A 11 38.38 1.96 -13.66
C LEU A 11 37.06 2.11 -14.43
N ALA A 12 36.74 1.16 -15.33
CA ALA A 12 35.53 1.19 -16.15
C ALA A 12 34.48 0.11 -15.76
N GLY A 13 34.67 -0.59 -14.64
CA GLY A 13 33.82 -1.73 -14.24
C GLY A 13 32.71 -1.44 -13.21
N VAL A 14 32.63 -0.23 -12.65
CA VAL A 14 31.73 0.07 -11.50
C VAL A 14 30.39 0.67 -11.94
N LEU A 15 29.88 0.31 -13.13
CA LEU A 15 28.55 0.78 -13.59
C LEU A 15 27.71 -0.31 -14.27
N LEU A 16 28.00 -1.58 -14.06
CA LEU A 16 27.05 -2.64 -14.38
C LEU A 16 26.05 -2.76 -13.21
N HIS A 17 25.01 -1.93 -13.23
CA HIS A 17 23.81 -2.22 -12.43
C HIS A 17 23.21 -3.52 -12.96
N THR A 18 23.42 -4.62 -12.25
CA THR A 18 22.67 -5.85 -12.48
C THR A 18 21.24 -5.60 -12.01
N ALA A 19 20.31 -5.46 -12.94
CA ALA A 19 18.89 -5.51 -12.61
C ALA A 19 18.51 -6.97 -12.32
N THR A 20 18.00 -7.24 -11.12
CA THR A 20 17.37 -8.52 -10.81
C THR A 20 15.89 -8.42 -11.13
N ALA A 21 15.40 -9.28 -12.00
CA ALA A 21 13.97 -9.40 -12.32
C ALA A 21 13.32 -10.48 -11.45
N LEU A 22 12.01 -10.39 -11.26
CA LEU A 22 11.22 -11.51 -10.74
C LEU A 22 11.03 -12.53 -11.86
N GLU A 23 11.56 -13.74 -11.68
CA GLU A 23 11.22 -14.87 -12.54
C GLU A 23 9.93 -15.50 -12.05
N VAL A 24 8.90 -15.53 -12.91
CA VAL A 24 7.57 -16.02 -12.56
C VAL A 24 7.12 -17.04 -13.60
N ASN A 25 6.75 -18.23 -13.15
CA ASN A 25 6.06 -19.21 -13.97
C ASN A 25 4.54 -19.03 -13.82
N PHE A 26 3.90 -18.47 -14.83
CA PHE A 26 2.47 -18.18 -14.79
C PHE A 26 1.56 -19.43 -14.85
N ASP A 27 2.11 -20.61 -15.16
CA ASP A 27 1.38 -21.88 -15.10
C ASP A 27 1.35 -22.48 -13.68
N ASN A 28 2.11 -21.91 -12.73
CA ASN A 28 2.15 -22.32 -11.34
C ASN A 28 1.58 -21.20 -10.45
N GLN A 29 0.41 -21.47 -9.85
CA GLN A 29 -0.25 -20.51 -8.96
C GLN A 29 0.64 -20.10 -7.77
N GLY A 30 1.43 -21.02 -7.22
CA GLY A 30 2.34 -20.73 -6.12
C GLY A 30 3.40 -19.70 -6.51
N ASP A 31 4.00 -19.86 -7.69
CA ASP A 31 5.03 -18.93 -8.18
C ASP A 31 4.45 -17.52 -8.43
N VAL A 32 3.20 -17.45 -8.93
CA VAL A 32 2.48 -16.17 -9.07
C VAL A 32 2.21 -15.52 -7.71
N PHE A 33 1.83 -16.31 -6.70
CA PHE A 33 1.55 -15.80 -5.36
C PHE A 33 2.83 -15.35 -4.64
N ASP A 34 3.93 -16.08 -4.79
CA ASP A 34 5.25 -15.70 -4.25
C ASP A 34 5.75 -14.39 -4.88
N ALA A 35 5.57 -14.23 -6.19
CA ALA A 35 5.88 -12.98 -6.89
C ALA A 35 5.01 -11.82 -6.40
N ALA A 36 3.69 -12.05 -6.25
CA ALA A 36 2.76 -11.05 -5.72
C ALA A 36 3.13 -10.63 -4.29
N SER A 37 3.51 -11.60 -3.43
CA SER A 37 3.96 -11.33 -2.06
C SER A 37 5.22 -10.46 -2.04
N THR A 38 6.17 -10.72 -2.95
CA THR A 38 7.38 -9.92 -3.09
C THR A 38 7.05 -8.47 -3.50
N ILE A 39 6.10 -8.27 -4.41
CA ILE A 39 5.64 -6.94 -4.83
C ILE A 39 4.93 -6.23 -3.68
N ALA A 40 4.02 -6.90 -2.97
CA ALA A 40 3.30 -6.35 -1.82
C ALA A 40 4.26 -5.93 -0.70
N PHE A 41 5.28 -6.75 -0.42
CA PHE A 41 6.37 -6.41 0.50
C PHE A 41 7.13 -5.16 0.03
N GLY A 42 7.44 -5.07 -1.26
CA GLY A 42 8.10 -3.90 -1.86
C GLY A 42 7.29 -2.61 -1.70
N LEU A 43 5.98 -2.66 -1.94
CA LEU A 43 5.08 -1.52 -1.71
C LEU A 43 5.08 -1.10 -0.24
N MET A 44 4.90 -2.05 0.67
CA MET A 44 4.84 -1.80 2.11
C MET A 44 6.17 -1.31 2.69
N ARG A 45 7.30 -1.57 2.04
CA ARG A 45 8.60 -1.02 2.44
C ARG A 45 8.67 0.50 2.34
N SER A 46 7.89 1.11 1.44
CA SER A 46 7.80 2.57 1.29
C SER A 46 6.84 3.20 2.30
N TYR A 47 6.00 2.41 2.96
CA TYR A 47 5.00 2.90 3.90
C TYR A 47 5.58 3.13 5.29
N THR A 48 5.46 4.36 5.78
CA THR A 48 5.92 4.75 7.13
C THR A 48 4.77 5.12 8.06
N GLY A 49 3.53 5.22 7.56
CA GLY A 49 2.36 5.65 8.34
C GLY A 49 2.00 4.76 9.54
N ASN A 50 2.59 3.57 9.69
CA ASN A 50 2.47 2.72 10.88
C ASN A 50 3.55 2.98 11.95
N TYR A 51 4.53 3.85 11.70
CA TYR A 51 5.54 4.23 12.67
C TYR A 51 4.98 5.25 13.68
N THR A 52 5.48 5.19 14.91
CA THR A 52 5.09 6.13 15.96
C THR A 52 5.47 7.56 15.55
N GLY A 53 4.46 8.44 15.48
CA GLY A 53 4.64 9.85 15.12
C GLY A 53 4.31 10.19 13.66
N ASP A 54 4.16 9.17 12.80
CA ASP A 54 3.69 9.34 11.43
C ASP A 54 2.16 9.29 11.33
N VAL A 55 1.63 9.51 10.12
CA VAL A 55 0.20 9.58 9.83
C VAL A 55 -0.25 8.31 9.10
N PRO A 56 -1.09 7.46 9.72
CA PRO A 56 -1.61 6.27 9.05
C PRO A 56 -2.35 6.60 7.76
N GLY A 57 -2.07 5.86 6.70
CA GLY A 57 -2.67 6.09 5.39
C GLY A 57 -2.01 7.18 4.55
N ASN A 58 -0.91 7.78 5.01
CA ASN A 58 -0.05 8.61 4.16
C ASN A 58 1.21 7.83 3.74
N LEU A 59 1.66 8.09 2.51
CA LEU A 59 3.00 7.74 2.05
C LEU A 59 3.92 8.96 2.23
N PRO A 60 5.24 8.76 2.41
CA PRO A 60 6.20 9.85 2.46
C PRO A 60 6.36 10.52 1.09
N ASP A 61 7.03 11.66 1.02
CA ASP A 61 7.41 12.29 -0.25
C ASP A 61 8.14 11.27 -1.17
N PRO A 62 7.90 11.30 -2.49
CA PRO A 62 7.17 12.31 -3.26
C PRO A 62 5.70 11.96 -3.55
N TYR A 63 5.11 11.01 -2.81
CA TYR A 63 3.81 10.43 -3.16
C TYR A 63 2.63 11.31 -2.74
N PHE A 64 1.61 11.39 -3.58
CA PHE A 64 0.39 12.13 -3.27
C PHE A 64 -0.58 11.30 -2.42
N TRP A 65 -1.50 11.98 -1.73
CA TRP A 65 -2.44 11.33 -0.81
C TRP A 65 -3.32 10.26 -1.48
N TRP A 66 -3.77 10.49 -2.71
CA TRP A 66 -4.57 9.52 -3.46
C TRP A 66 -3.79 8.25 -3.83
N GLU A 67 -2.47 8.33 -4.00
CA GLU A 67 -1.63 7.17 -4.32
C GLU A 67 -1.57 6.20 -3.15
N ALA A 68 -1.60 6.72 -1.91
CA ALA A 68 -1.77 5.88 -0.73
C ALA A 68 -3.14 5.18 -0.75
N GLY A 69 -4.20 5.88 -1.12
CA GLY A 69 -5.53 5.28 -1.32
C GLY A 69 -5.52 4.13 -2.32
N ALA A 70 -4.87 4.33 -3.46
CA ALA A 70 -4.68 3.30 -4.49
C ALA A 70 -3.84 2.11 -3.99
N MET A 71 -2.74 2.37 -3.26
CA MET A 71 -1.92 1.33 -2.65
C MET A 71 -2.73 0.46 -1.67
N PHE A 72 -3.54 1.06 -0.80
CA PHE A 72 -4.38 0.29 0.13
C PHE A 72 -5.50 -0.47 -0.57
N GLY A 73 -6.03 0.04 -1.69
CA GLY A 73 -6.93 -0.72 -2.57
C GLY A 73 -6.26 -1.95 -3.15
N HIS A 74 -5.02 -1.82 -3.64
CA HIS A 74 -4.23 -2.96 -4.11
C HIS A 74 -4.01 -4.01 -3.01
N LEU A 75 -3.80 -3.61 -1.76
CA LEU A 75 -3.62 -4.55 -0.65
C LEU A 75 -4.92 -5.28 -0.27
N VAL A 76 -6.09 -4.67 -0.52
CA VAL A 76 -7.38 -5.37 -0.41
C VAL A 76 -7.48 -6.46 -1.47
N ASP A 77 -7.15 -6.14 -2.72
CA ASP A 77 -7.18 -7.12 -3.82
C ASP A 77 -6.15 -8.23 -3.61
N TYR A 78 -4.95 -7.88 -3.15
CA TYR A 78 -3.90 -8.84 -2.81
C TYR A 78 -4.38 -9.85 -1.77
N TRP A 79 -4.99 -9.38 -0.67
CA TRP A 79 -5.59 -10.26 0.34
C TRP A 79 -6.70 -11.12 -0.25
N HIS A 80 -7.58 -10.54 -1.07
CA HIS A 80 -8.69 -11.27 -1.67
C HIS A 80 -8.22 -12.41 -2.59
N ILE A 81 -7.19 -12.16 -3.40
CA ILE A 81 -6.67 -13.10 -4.39
C ILE A 81 -5.80 -14.19 -3.73
N THR A 82 -4.94 -13.81 -2.79
CA THR A 82 -3.92 -14.71 -2.23
C THR A 82 -4.30 -15.32 -0.89
N GLY A 83 -5.21 -14.69 -0.14
CA GLY A 83 -5.54 -15.04 1.24
C GLY A 83 -4.49 -14.62 2.28
N ASP A 84 -3.44 -13.89 1.89
CA ASP A 84 -2.40 -13.43 2.81
C ASP A 84 -2.89 -12.25 3.67
N GLU A 85 -2.90 -12.45 5.00
CA GLU A 85 -3.39 -11.47 5.98
C GLU A 85 -2.32 -10.50 6.50
N SER A 86 -1.08 -10.59 6.01
CA SER A 86 0.09 -9.85 6.55
C SER A 86 -0.08 -8.34 6.66
N TYR A 87 -0.91 -7.74 5.80
CA TYR A 87 -1.11 -6.29 5.72
C TYR A 87 -2.53 -5.83 6.07
N VAL A 88 -3.43 -6.75 6.47
CA VAL A 88 -4.84 -6.43 6.75
C VAL A 88 -4.97 -5.33 7.80
N ASN A 89 -4.22 -5.43 8.90
CA ASN A 89 -4.32 -4.48 10.01
C ASN A 89 -3.90 -3.06 9.58
N GLN A 90 -2.83 -2.95 8.81
CA GLN A 90 -2.30 -1.69 8.30
C GLN A 90 -3.28 -1.06 7.30
N THR A 91 -3.86 -1.87 6.41
CA THR A 91 -4.88 -1.44 5.45
C THR A 91 -6.13 -0.93 6.14
N VAL A 92 -6.66 -1.66 7.13
CA VAL A 92 -7.80 -1.20 7.94
C VAL A 92 -7.47 0.09 8.67
N GLN A 93 -6.30 0.18 9.30
CA GLN A 93 -5.88 1.37 10.04
C GLN A 93 -5.82 2.60 9.14
N ALA A 94 -5.21 2.47 7.95
CA ALA A 94 -5.08 3.53 6.98
C ALA A 94 -6.44 4.06 6.50
N ILE A 95 -7.31 3.16 6.01
CA ILE A 95 -8.66 3.52 5.52
C ILE A 95 -9.47 4.21 6.62
N VAL A 96 -9.45 3.66 7.84
CA VAL A 96 -10.20 4.24 8.97
C VAL A 96 -9.64 5.61 9.37
N HIS A 97 -8.32 5.80 9.34
CA HIS A 97 -7.69 7.07 9.67
C HIS A 97 -8.03 8.15 8.63
N GLN A 98 -8.00 7.80 7.35
CA GLN A 98 -8.23 8.73 6.24
C GLN A 98 -9.71 8.99 5.94
N SER A 99 -10.63 8.25 6.55
CA SER A 99 -12.08 8.50 6.40
C SER A 99 -12.57 9.83 6.99
N GLY A 100 -11.76 10.53 7.79
CA GLY A 100 -12.13 11.80 8.40
C GLY A 100 -13.18 11.68 9.52
N ASP A 101 -13.49 12.82 10.15
CA ASP A 101 -14.44 12.90 11.28
C ASP A 101 -15.86 12.44 10.86
N LEU A 102 -16.25 12.76 9.63
CA LEU A 102 -17.59 12.51 9.07
C LEU A 102 -17.69 11.17 8.33
N ARG A 103 -16.59 10.41 8.20
CA ARG A 103 -16.53 9.13 7.46
C ARG A 103 -16.88 9.28 5.97
N ASP A 104 -16.52 10.42 5.38
CA ASP A 104 -16.76 10.79 3.99
C ASP A 104 -15.49 10.76 3.13
N LEU A 105 -14.35 10.35 3.69
CA LEU A 105 -13.05 10.35 3.03
C LEU A 105 -12.60 11.77 2.64
N MET A 106 -13.01 12.78 3.41
CA MET A 106 -12.59 14.17 3.28
C MET A 106 -11.83 14.65 4.53
N PRO A 107 -10.64 14.09 4.84
CA PRO A 107 -9.90 14.46 6.03
C PRO A 107 -9.40 15.90 5.95
N LYS A 108 -9.68 16.70 6.99
CA LYS A 108 -9.31 18.14 7.04
C LYS A 108 -7.83 18.44 6.76
N ASN A 109 -6.93 17.50 7.03
CA ASN A 109 -5.50 17.69 6.77
C ASN A 109 -5.14 17.64 5.28
N GLN A 110 -6.05 17.18 4.40
CA GLN A 110 -5.81 17.01 2.97
C GLN A 110 -6.50 18.07 2.10
N THR A 111 -7.17 19.06 2.70
CA THR A 111 -7.98 20.07 1.98
C THR A 111 -7.23 20.86 0.91
N HIS A 112 -5.90 20.92 0.95
CA HIS A 112 -5.09 21.61 -0.06
C HIS A 112 -4.86 20.75 -1.31
N THR A 113 -4.94 19.42 -1.19
CA THR A 113 -4.61 18.47 -2.27
C THR A 113 -5.81 17.62 -2.69
N GLU A 114 -6.89 17.64 -1.93
CA GLU A 114 -8.08 16.80 -2.15
C GLU A 114 -8.92 17.27 -3.34
N GLY A 115 -8.72 16.61 -4.49
CA GLY A 115 -9.62 16.62 -5.63
C GLY A 115 -10.69 15.52 -5.55
N ASN A 116 -11.64 15.55 -6.49
CA ASN A 116 -12.67 14.52 -6.61
C ASN A 116 -12.06 13.14 -6.95
N ASP A 117 -11.01 13.14 -7.76
CA ASP A 117 -10.25 11.94 -8.09
C ASP A 117 -9.52 11.39 -6.87
N ASP A 118 -8.93 12.25 -6.04
CA ASP A 118 -8.28 11.81 -4.80
C ASP A 118 -9.25 11.09 -3.86
N GLN A 119 -10.39 11.74 -3.56
CA GLN A 119 -11.45 11.12 -2.77
C GLN A 119 -11.98 9.85 -3.45
N GLY A 120 -12.09 9.87 -4.78
CA GLY A 120 -12.53 8.75 -5.60
C GLY A 120 -11.65 7.51 -5.46
N PHE A 121 -10.32 7.64 -5.44
CA PHE A 121 -9.41 6.51 -5.22
C PHE A 121 -9.64 5.85 -3.87
N TRP A 122 -9.78 6.63 -2.80
CA TRP A 122 -10.11 6.10 -1.48
C TRP A 122 -11.48 5.43 -1.45
N ALA A 123 -12.47 6.03 -2.11
CA ALA A 123 -13.82 5.48 -2.19
C ALA A 123 -13.84 4.14 -2.93
N MET A 124 -13.10 4.02 -4.03
CA MET A 124 -12.93 2.75 -4.75
C MET A 124 -12.26 1.69 -3.88
N SER A 125 -11.23 2.04 -3.11
CA SER A 125 -10.59 1.10 -2.18
C SER A 125 -11.54 0.62 -1.07
N VAL A 126 -12.38 1.50 -0.52
CA VAL A 126 -13.42 1.13 0.45
C VAL A 126 -14.50 0.26 -0.21
N MET A 127 -14.88 0.56 -1.44
CA MET A 127 -15.84 -0.23 -2.21
C MET A 127 -15.31 -1.65 -2.46
N ALA A 128 -14.07 -1.78 -2.94
CA ALA A 128 -13.40 -3.07 -3.13
C ALA A 128 -13.32 -3.86 -1.81
N ALA A 129 -13.05 -3.18 -0.69
CA ALA A 129 -13.04 -3.82 0.62
C ALA A 129 -14.41 -4.40 0.98
N ALA A 130 -15.49 -3.67 0.69
CA ALA A 130 -16.85 -4.14 0.91
C ALA A 130 -17.23 -5.31 -0.03
N GLU A 131 -16.89 -5.20 -1.32
CA GLU A 131 -17.17 -6.22 -2.35
C GLU A 131 -16.48 -7.55 -2.05
N ASN A 132 -15.25 -7.49 -1.57
CA ASN A 132 -14.43 -8.67 -1.27
C ASN A 132 -14.64 -9.21 0.16
N ASN A 133 -15.57 -8.65 0.94
CA ASN A 133 -15.79 -8.99 2.35
C ASN A 133 -14.49 -8.90 3.19
N PHE A 134 -13.70 -7.86 2.92
CA PHE A 134 -12.47 -7.57 3.65
C PHE A 134 -12.76 -7.42 5.16
N PRO A 135 -11.82 -7.81 6.05
CA PRO A 135 -12.06 -7.77 7.49
C PRO A 135 -12.58 -6.41 7.97
N ASN A 136 -13.75 -6.44 8.59
CA ASN A 136 -14.42 -5.22 9.05
C ASN A 136 -13.56 -4.48 10.09
N PRO A 137 -13.50 -3.14 10.04
CA PRO A 137 -12.85 -2.35 11.07
C PRO A 137 -13.51 -2.64 12.42
N ARG A 138 -12.69 -2.71 13.48
CA ARG A 138 -13.22 -2.83 14.85
C ARG A 138 -14.19 -1.69 15.06
N ARG A 139 -15.46 -2.04 15.34
CA ARG A 139 -16.48 -1.04 15.66
C ARG A 139 -15.95 -0.25 16.87
N PRO A 140 -15.85 1.10 16.81
CA PRO A 140 -15.70 1.89 18.02
C PRO A 140 -16.78 1.43 18.98
N ALA A 141 -16.47 1.28 20.28
CA ALA A 141 -17.45 0.84 21.27
C ALA A 141 -18.72 1.68 21.09
N ALA A 142 -19.75 1.08 20.50
CA ALA A 142 -20.97 1.81 20.21
C ALA A 142 -21.51 2.28 21.56
N ILE A 143 -21.81 3.57 21.69
CA ILE A 143 -22.95 3.98 22.51
C ILE A 143 -24.10 3.19 21.92
N ARG A 144 -24.42 2.03 22.51
CA ARG A 144 -25.44 1.12 21.99
C ARG A 144 -26.75 1.92 21.98
N PRO A 145 -27.39 2.20 20.83
CA PRO A 145 -28.83 2.30 20.86
C PRO A 145 -29.29 0.87 21.19
N SER A 146 -29.96 0.72 22.33
CA SER A 146 -30.65 -0.52 22.68
C SER A 146 -31.71 -0.82 21.62
N CYS A 147 -31.32 -1.51 20.55
CA CYS A 147 -32.28 -2.15 19.66
C CYS A 147 -32.74 -3.44 20.36
N PRO A 148 -34.04 -3.59 20.70
CA PRO A 148 -34.53 -4.80 21.33
C PRO A 148 -34.44 -5.97 20.35
N SER A 149 -34.17 -7.15 20.88
CA SER A 149 -34.10 -8.41 20.15
C SER A 149 -35.33 -8.64 19.26
N ARG A 150 -35.05 -9.10 18.03
CA ARG A 150 -35.95 -9.60 16.98
C ARG A 150 -37.35 -10.05 17.42
N LEU A 151 -38.31 -9.79 16.54
CA LEU A 151 -39.24 -10.81 16.04
C LEU A 151 -38.87 -11.10 14.58
#